data_AF-A0A4Y2D3W3-F1
#
_entry.id   AF-A0A4Y2D3W3-F1
#
_cell.length_a   1.000
_cell.length_b   1.000
_cell.length_c   1.000
_cell.angle_alpha   90.00
_cell.angle_beta   90.00
_cell.angle_gamma   90.00
#
_symmetry.space_group_name_H-M   'P 1'
#
loop_
_entity.id
_entity.type
_entity.pdbx_description
1 polymer ?
#
loop_
_entity_poly.entity_id
_entity_poly.type
_entity_poly.pdbx_seq_one_letter_code
_entity_poly.pdbx_strand_id
1 'polypeptide(L)'
;MWAKKNPCRHQPVPLHSEKVIVWCGFKASLIVEPFFVGEIGPAGPVTCTFTGVHYESLFAQPYQSSTPTACICRLRIFLQGGTPPHVANPVKRVLSLHFRNDRIPSCHFPTNCPPRSPDLNPCDFWLWGFLNILFSVVRLQT
;
A
#
# COMPACT_ATOMS: atom_id res chain seq x y z
N MET A 1 30.92 -29.55 30.80
CA MET A 1 31.63 -28.28 31.03
C MET A 1 30.60 -27.16 31.05
N TRP A 2 30.46 -26.45 32.18
CA TRP A 2 29.66 -25.22 32.26
C TRP A 2 30.61 -24.07 32.60
N ALA A 3 30.51 -22.96 31.86
CA ALA A 3 31.38 -21.80 32.05
C ALA A 3 30.92 -20.97 33.26
N LYS A 4 31.88 -20.49 34.06
CA LYS A 4 31.64 -19.74 35.31
C LYS A 4 31.07 -18.33 35.10
N LYS A 5 31.06 -17.83 33.87
CA LYS A 5 30.64 -16.48 33.50
C LYS A 5 29.88 -16.53 32.19
N ASN A 6 28.70 -15.90 32.15
CA ASN A 6 27.90 -15.80 30.95
C ASN A 6 28.72 -15.08 29.87
N PRO A 7 29.08 -15.73 28.74
CA PRO A 7 29.66 -15.02 27.62
C PRO A 7 28.53 -14.16 27.05
N CYS A 8 28.51 -12.87 27.38
CA CYS A 8 27.54 -11.89 26.87
C CYS A 8 27.73 -11.64 25.35
N ARG A 9 27.72 -12.71 24.55
CA ARG A 9 27.69 -12.66 23.10
C ARG A 9 26.26 -12.36 22.70
N HIS A 10 26.04 -11.11 22.34
CA HIS A 10 24.83 -10.68 21.67
C HIS A 10 25.06 -10.80 20.18
N GLN A 11 24.27 -11.64 19.52
CA GLN A 11 24.15 -11.61 18.07
C GLN A 11 22.88 -10.84 17.73
N PRO A 12 22.97 -9.65 17.13
CA PRO A 12 21.80 -8.94 16.66
C PRO A 12 21.17 -9.75 15.53
N VAL A 13 19.95 -10.23 15.75
CA VAL A 13 19.11 -10.86 14.72
C VAL A 13 18.03 -9.86 14.35
N PRO A 14 17.79 -9.58 13.06
CA PRO A 14 16.67 -8.75 12.65
C PRO A 14 15.36 -9.27 13.23
N LEU A 15 14.61 -8.42 13.92
CA LEU A 15 13.34 -8.81 14.54
C LEU A 15 12.28 -9.17 13.50
N HIS A 16 12.45 -8.66 12.27
CA HIS A 16 11.49 -8.75 11.19
C HIS A 16 12.20 -9.10 9.89
N SER A 17 11.53 -9.88 9.05
CA SER A 17 11.97 -10.09 7.67
C SER A 17 11.92 -8.78 6.88
N GLU A 18 12.78 -8.67 5.87
CA GLU A 18 12.69 -7.61 4.89
C GLU A 18 11.32 -7.60 4.22
N LYS A 19 10.75 -6.41 4.04
CA LYS A 19 9.45 -6.23 3.42
C LYS A 19 9.50 -5.03 2.47
N VAL A 20 8.74 -5.13 1.40
CA VAL A 20 8.46 -4.04 0.47
C VAL A 20 7.00 -3.62 0.63
N ILE A 21 6.72 -2.33 0.45
CA ILE A 21 5.35 -1.83 0.45
C ILE A 21 4.86 -1.83 -0.99
N VAL A 22 3.67 -2.38 -1.23
CA VAL A 22 3.06 -2.42 -2.55
C VAL A 22 1.76 -1.65 -2.50
N TRP A 23 1.58 -0.72 -3.42
CA TRP A 23 0.28 -0.12 -3.72
C TRP A 23 -0.28 -0.80 -4.96
N CYS A 24 -1.54 -1.23 -4.92
CA CYS A 24 -2.21 -1.83 -6.05
C CYS A 24 -3.68 -1.42 -6.01
N GLY A 25 -4.31 -1.32 -7.18
CA GLY A 25 -5.72 -1.03 -7.33
C GLY A 25 -6.33 -1.88 -8.43
N PHE A 26 -7.65 -1.99 -8.47
CA PHE A 26 -8.32 -2.65 -9.58
C PHE A 26 -9.74 -2.14 -9.76
N LYS A 27 -10.30 -2.44 -10.93
CA LYS A 27 -11.74 -2.42 -11.22
C LYS A 27 -12.12 -3.77 -11.81
N ALA A 28 -13.42 -4.01 -11.93
CA ALA A 28 -13.95 -5.28 -12.46
C ALA A 28 -13.35 -5.71 -13.81
N SER A 29 -12.88 -4.77 -14.64
CA SER A 29 -12.35 -5.04 -15.98
C SER A 29 -10.83 -4.91 -16.11
N LEU A 30 -10.11 -4.49 -15.06
CA LEU A 30 -8.70 -4.13 -15.17
C LEU A 30 -8.03 -4.09 -13.78
N ILE A 31 -6.87 -4.72 -13.67
CA ILE A 31 -5.95 -4.54 -12.55
C ILE A 31 -5.06 -3.34 -12.88
N VAL A 32 -4.97 -2.39 -11.95
CA VAL A 32 -3.97 -1.33 -11.99
C VAL A 32 -2.65 -1.96 -11.54
N GLU A 33 -1.62 -1.77 -12.35
CA GLU A 33 -0.29 -2.31 -12.10
C GLU A 33 0.19 -2.02 -10.66
N PRO A 34 0.82 -2.99 -9.98
CA PRO A 34 1.35 -2.79 -8.64
C PRO A 34 2.54 -1.84 -8.64
N PHE A 35 2.50 -0.84 -7.77
CA PHE A 35 3.59 0.09 -7.51
C PHE A 35 4.35 -0.34 -6.26
N PHE A 36 5.63 -0.62 -6.42
CA PHE A 36 6.52 -0.98 -5.32
C PHE A 36 7.14 0.30 -4.74
N VAL A 37 6.93 0.49 -3.44
CA VAL A 37 7.52 1.58 -2.68
C VAL A 37 8.64 1.00 -1.83
N GLY A 38 9.84 1.50 -2.10
CA GLY A 38 11.05 1.18 -1.35
C GLY A 38 12.00 2.36 -1.35
N GLU A 39 12.82 2.44 -0.30
CA GLU A 39 13.99 3.33 -0.28
C GLU A 39 15.22 2.52 -0.66
N ILE A 40 16.04 3.01 -1.59
CA ILE A 40 17.34 2.42 -1.87
C ILE A 40 18.34 3.10 -0.95
N GLY A 41 18.77 2.37 0.09
CA GLY A 41 19.87 2.78 0.95
C GLY A 41 21.22 2.46 0.29
N PRO A 42 22.33 2.96 0.86
CA PRO A 42 23.68 2.70 0.36
C PRO A 42 24.08 1.21 0.37
N ALA A 43 23.34 0.35 1.08
CA ALA A 43 23.56 -1.10 1.18
C ALA A 43 22.47 -1.96 0.50
N GLY A 44 21.51 -1.34 -0.20
CA GLY A 44 20.40 -2.05 -0.85
C GLY A 44 19.01 -1.55 -0.43
N PRO A 45 17.94 -2.29 -0.77
CA PRO A 45 16.56 -1.93 -0.44
C PRO A 45 16.36 -1.88 1.09
N VAL A 46 15.85 -0.75 1.59
CA VAL A 46 15.51 -0.57 3.00
C VAL A 46 14.00 -0.50 3.14
N THR A 47 13.50 -1.11 4.22
CA THR A 47 12.09 -1.01 4.59
C THR A 47 11.73 0.45 4.88
N CYS A 48 11.01 1.10 3.96
CA CYS A 48 10.60 2.48 4.12
C CYS A 48 9.27 2.60 4.87
N THR A 49 9.04 3.76 5.50
CA THR A 49 7.73 4.08 6.06
C THR A 49 6.87 4.72 4.98
N PHE A 50 5.71 4.14 4.69
CA PHE A 50 4.78 4.72 3.72
C PHE A 50 4.05 5.92 4.32
N THR A 51 4.24 7.09 3.72
CA THR A 51 3.69 8.37 4.20
C THR A 51 2.70 8.95 3.20
N GLY A 52 1.96 9.99 3.61
CA GLY A 52 1.04 10.71 2.71
C GLY A 52 1.74 11.31 1.48
N VAL A 53 3.02 11.68 1.58
CA VAL A 53 3.81 12.19 0.44
C VAL A 53 4.08 11.10 -0.60
N HIS A 54 4.41 9.89 -0.14
CA HIS A 54 4.56 8.73 -1.02
C HIS A 54 3.23 8.38 -1.71
N TYR A 55 2.11 8.52 -1.00
CA TYR A 55 0.80 8.27 -1.59
C TYR A 55 0.41 9.36 -2.59
N GLU A 56 0.66 10.63 -2.26
CA GLU A 56 0.43 11.77 -3.16
C GLU A 56 1.20 11.62 -4.47
N SER A 57 2.47 11.19 -4.40
CA SER A 57 3.32 11.03 -5.58
C SER A 57 2.78 9.98 -6.56
N LEU A 58 2.04 8.97 -6.10
CA LEU A 58 1.35 8.00 -6.98
C LEU A 58 0.38 8.68 -7.95
N PHE A 59 -0.19 9.82 -7.56
CA PHE A 59 -1.13 10.59 -8.38
C PHE A 59 -0.48 11.79 -9.07
N ALA A 60 0.71 12.21 -8.65
CA ALA A 60 1.42 13.36 -9.23
C ALA A 60 2.40 12.99 -10.36
N GLN A 61 2.80 11.71 -10.49
CA GLN A 61 3.79 11.31 -11.50
C GLN A 61 3.22 11.40 -12.94
N PRO A 62 4.00 11.91 -13.92
CA PRO A 62 3.60 12.07 -15.33
C PRO A 62 3.42 10.73 -16.09
N TYR A 63 3.57 9.59 -15.41
CA TYR A 63 3.36 8.24 -15.93
C TYR A 63 1.89 7.96 -16.32
N GLN A 64 0.97 8.90 -16.03
CA GLN A 64 -0.44 8.83 -16.41
C GLN A 64 -0.70 8.84 -17.94
N SER A 65 0.27 9.14 -18.80
CA SER A 65 0.01 9.27 -20.24
C SER A 65 -0.07 7.94 -21.01
N SER A 66 0.44 6.83 -20.47
CA SER A 66 0.47 5.53 -21.17
C SER A 66 0.03 4.32 -20.33
N THR A 67 -0.52 4.54 -19.13
CA THR A 67 -0.79 3.47 -18.16
C THR A 67 -2.26 3.24 -17.86
N PRO A 68 -2.64 2.03 -17.39
CA PRO A 68 -3.98 1.74 -16.86
C PRO A 68 -4.46 2.71 -15.76
N THR A 69 -3.56 3.53 -15.21
CA THR A 69 -3.79 4.63 -14.27
C THR A 69 -4.63 5.78 -14.83
N ALA A 70 -4.53 6.12 -16.13
CA ALA A 70 -5.45 7.07 -16.80
C ALA A 70 -6.91 6.59 -16.76
N CYS A 71 -7.10 5.27 -16.70
CA CYS A 71 -8.41 4.62 -16.58
C CYS A 71 -9.02 4.81 -15.18
N ILE A 72 -8.22 5.14 -14.17
CA ILE A 72 -8.68 5.39 -12.79
C ILE A 72 -9.47 6.69 -12.73
N CYS A 73 -9.05 7.75 -13.44
CA CYS A 73 -9.78 9.03 -13.49
C CYS A 73 -11.21 8.90 -14.07
N ARG A 74 -11.54 7.80 -14.77
CA ARG A 74 -12.91 7.50 -15.26
C ARG A 74 -13.74 6.65 -14.30
N LEU A 75 -13.23 6.31 -13.12
CA LEU A 75 -13.99 5.52 -12.14
C LEU A 75 -15.21 6.31 -11.65
N ARG A 76 -16.31 5.59 -11.45
CA ARG A 76 -17.51 6.14 -10.82
C ARG A 76 -17.28 6.42 -9.33
N ILE A 77 -16.52 5.58 -8.64
CA ILE A 77 -16.21 5.67 -7.21
C ILE A 77 -14.76 5.22 -7.01
N PHE A 78 -13.97 6.00 -6.26
CA PHE A 78 -12.62 5.64 -5.84
C PHE A 78 -12.66 5.21 -4.37
N LEU A 79 -12.52 3.90 -4.14
CA LEU A 79 -12.57 3.31 -2.82
C LEU A 79 -11.15 3.08 -2.30
N GLN A 80 -10.88 3.55 -1.07
CA GLN A 80 -9.61 3.36 -0.39
C GLN A 80 -9.84 3.05 1.10
N GLY A 81 -8.85 2.42 1.75
CA GLY A 81 -8.87 2.22 3.20
C GLY A 81 -8.64 3.51 3.99
N GLY A 82 -8.99 3.49 5.27
CA GLY A 82 -8.88 4.63 6.19
C GLY A 82 -7.54 4.77 6.93
N THR A 83 -6.42 4.28 6.35
CA THR A 83 -5.10 4.37 7.01
C THR A 83 -4.61 5.82 7.05
N PRO A 84 -3.75 6.20 8.04
CA PRO A 84 -3.30 7.59 8.18
C PRO A 84 -2.71 8.22 6.90
N PRO A 85 -1.90 7.51 6.08
CA PRO A 85 -1.41 8.06 4.82
C PRO A 85 -2.52 8.41 3.83
N HIS A 86 -3.59 7.60 3.75
CA HIS A 86 -4.67 7.75 2.77
C HIS A 86 -5.61 8.93 3.09
N VAL A 87 -5.65 9.38 4.35
CA VAL A 87 -6.49 10.49 4.82
C VAL A 87 -5.71 11.77 5.07
N ALA A 88 -4.41 11.79 4.72
CA ALA A 88 -3.57 12.97 4.83
C ALA A 88 -4.09 14.11 3.94
N ASN A 89 -3.96 15.35 4.41
CA ASN A 89 -4.41 16.54 3.66
C ASN A 89 -3.85 16.64 2.23
N PRO A 90 -2.55 16.42 1.95
CA PRO A 90 -2.04 16.44 0.57
C PRO A 90 -2.75 15.42 -0.32
N VAL A 91 -2.93 14.19 0.18
CA VAL A 91 -3.64 13.11 -0.52
C VAL A 91 -5.09 13.50 -0.82
N LYS A 92 -5.82 14.02 0.18
CA LYS A 92 -7.19 14.48 -0.01
C LYS A 92 -7.30 15.50 -1.14
N ARG A 93 -6.38 16.48 -1.18
CA ARG A 93 -6.35 17.52 -2.22
C ARG A 93 -6.14 16.90 -3.60
N VAL A 94 -5.18 15.99 -3.76
CA VAL A 94 -4.92 15.36 -5.05
C VAL A 94 -6.06 14.44 -5.49
N LEU A 95 -6.68 13.70 -4.56
CA LEU A 95 -7.88 12.92 -4.85
C LEU A 95 -9.04 13.82 -5.27
N SER A 96 -9.28 14.95 -4.60
CA SER A 96 -10.31 15.92 -5.00
C SER A 96 -10.08 16.55 -6.37
N LEU A 97 -8.82 16.64 -6.82
CA LEU A 97 -8.51 17.14 -8.17
C LEU A 97 -8.80 16.10 -9.26
N HIS A 98 -8.53 14.82 -8.97
CA HIS A 98 -8.69 13.73 -9.95
C HIS A 98 -10.10 13.13 -9.94
N PHE A 99 -10.78 13.17 -8.80
CA PHE A 99 -12.10 12.61 -8.57
C PHE A 99 -13.01 13.65 -7.93
N ARG A 100 -14.30 13.63 -8.29
CA ARG A 100 -15.29 14.46 -7.59
C ARG A 100 -15.42 13.98 -6.14
N ASN A 101 -15.56 14.91 -5.20
CA ASN A 101 -15.60 14.61 -3.76
C ASN A 101 -16.69 13.61 -3.34
N ASP A 102 -17.83 13.61 -4.04
CA ASP A 102 -18.96 12.68 -3.86
C ASP A 102 -18.64 11.24 -4.31
N ARG A 103 -17.51 11.04 -4.97
CA ARG A 103 -17.05 9.73 -5.49
C ARG A 103 -15.95 9.11 -4.66
N ILE A 104 -15.57 9.71 -3.52
CA ILE A 104 -14.51 9.22 -2.65
C ILE A 104 -15.12 8.86 -1.28
N PRO A 105 -15.50 7.59 -1.05
CA PRO A 105 -15.91 7.12 0.25
C PRO A 105 -14.69 7.09 1.19
N SER A 106 -14.56 8.07 2.07
CA SER A 106 -13.37 8.26 2.91
C SER A 106 -13.67 9.18 4.10
N CYS A 107 -12.83 9.15 5.12
CA CYS A 107 -12.96 10.02 6.28
C CYS A 107 -12.80 11.49 5.86
N HIS A 108 -13.74 12.35 6.29
CA HIS A 108 -13.82 13.78 5.96
C HIS A 108 -14.16 14.09 4.49
N PHE A 109 -14.79 13.15 3.77
CA PHE A 109 -15.47 13.39 2.50
C PHE A 109 -17.00 13.34 2.69
N PRO A 110 -17.82 13.83 1.73
CA PRO A 110 -19.28 13.80 1.84
C PRO A 110 -19.85 12.41 2.09
N THR A 111 -19.23 11.38 1.51
CA THR A 111 -19.55 9.98 1.78
C THR A 111 -18.55 9.42 2.78
N ASN A 112 -18.96 9.27 4.04
CA ASN A 112 -18.11 8.66 5.06
C ASN A 112 -18.05 7.13 4.89
N CYS A 113 -16.84 6.59 5.09
CA CYS A 113 -16.65 5.15 5.27
C CYS A 113 -16.62 4.80 6.76
N PRO A 114 -17.24 3.68 7.17
CA PRO A 114 -17.11 3.20 8.54
C PRO A 114 -15.64 2.86 8.84
N PRO A 115 -15.14 3.20 10.04
CA PRO A 115 -13.80 2.83 10.45
C PRO A 115 -13.71 1.31 10.64
N ARG A 116 -12.54 0.72 10.32
CA ARG A 116 -12.22 -0.70 10.54
C ARG A 116 -13.15 -1.69 9.81
N SER A 117 -13.57 -1.34 8.59
CA SER A 117 -14.37 -2.21 7.72
C SER A 117 -13.58 -2.74 6.51
N PRO A 118 -12.61 -3.65 6.71
CA PRO A 118 -11.85 -4.25 5.61
C PRO A 118 -12.73 -5.10 4.69
N ASP A 119 -13.87 -5.60 5.20
CA ASP A 119 -14.89 -6.34 4.45
C ASP A 119 -15.54 -5.51 3.33
N LEU A 120 -15.60 -4.19 3.49
CA LEU A 120 -16.14 -3.29 2.49
C LEU A 120 -15.12 -2.86 1.43
N ASN A 121 -13.83 -3.12 1.64
CA ASN A 121 -12.78 -2.81 0.70
C ASN A 121 -12.39 -4.07 -0.10
N PRO A 122 -12.65 -4.15 -1.42
CA PRO A 122 -12.32 -5.31 -2.24
C PRO A 122 -10.83 -5.70 -2.20
N CYS A 123 -9.92 -4.74 -2.01
CA CYS A 123 -8.49 -5.05 -1.87
C CYS A 123 -8.21 -5.80 -0.56
N ASP A 124 -8.78 -5.34 0.55
CA ASP A 124 -8.58 -5.93 1.87
C ASP A 124 -9.36 -7.24 2.03
N PHE A 125 -10.57 -7.32 1.46
CA PHE A 125 -11.41 -8.51 1.51
C PHE A 125 -10.89 -9.66 0.64
N TRP A 126 -10.36 -9.36 -0.55
CA TRP A 126 -10.03 -10.40 -1.55
C TRP A 126 -8.59 -10.35 -2.05
N LEU A 127 -8.14 -9.22 -2.61
CA LEU A 127 -6.88 -9.15 -3.35
C LEU A 127 -5.66 -9.55 -2.50
N TRP A 128 -5.52 -8.95 -1.32
CA TRP A 128 -4.36 -9.22 -0.46
C TRP A 128 -4.38 -10.64 0.10
N GLY A 129 -5.55 -11.19 0.40
CA GLY A 129 -5.71 -12.59 0.80
C GLY A 129 -5.29 -13.55 -0.30
N PHE A 130 -5.74 -13.31 -1.53
CA PHE A 130 -5.35 -14.10 -2.70
C PHE A 130 -3.84 -14.05 -2.96
N LEU A 131 -3.24 -12.86 -2.92
CA LEU A 131 -1.79 -12.70 -3.11
C LEU A 131 -0.98 -13.43 -2.03
N ASN A 132 -1.41 -13.38 -0.77
CA ASN A 132 -0.75 -14.11 0.31
C ASN A 132 -0.73 -15.63 0.05
N ILE A 133 -1.84 -16.20 -0.43
CA ILE A 133 -1.91 -17.61 -0.80
C ILE A 133 -0.98 -17.91 -1.97
N LEU A 134 -1.03 -17.08 -3.02
CA LEU A 134 -0.19 -17.26 -4.20
C LEU A 134 1.31 -17.22 -3.86
N PHE A 135 1.77 -16.22 -3.10
CA PHE A 135 3.17 -16.13 -2.68
C PHE A 135 3.59 -17.30 -1.80
N SER A 136 2.70 -17.82 -0.96
CA SER A 136 2.99 -19.01 -0.14
C SER A 136 3.19 -20.25 -1.01
N VAL A 137 2.41 -20.41 -2.09
CA VAL A 137 2.55 -21.52 -3.04
C VAL A 137 3.85 -21.39 -3.84
N VAL A 138 4.12 -20.21 -4.40
CA VAL A 138 5.34 -19.97 -5.21
C VAL A 138 6.60 -20.22 -4.38
N ARG A 139 6.63 -19.78 -3.12
CA ARG A 139 7.77 -20.00 -2.21
C ARG A 139 8.03 -21.49 -1.91
N LEU A 140 7.02 -22.35 -1.99
CA LEU A 140 7.17 -23.80 -1.80
C LEU A 140 7.70 -24.51 -3.06
N GLN A 141 7.71 -23.84 -4.21
CA GLN A 141 8.17 -24.38 -5.49
C GLN A 141 9.59 -23.94 -5.87
N THR A 142 10.23 -23.08 -5.06
CA THR A 142 11.59 -22.54 -5.23
C THR A 142 12.47 -22.93 -4.05
#